data_AF-A0A6A6ISW2-F1
#
_entry.id   AF-A0A6A6ISW2-F1
#
_cell.length_a   1.000
_cell.length_b   1.000
_cell.length_c   1.000
_cell.angle_alpha   90.00
_cell.angle_beta   90.00
_cell.angle_gamma   90.00
#
_symmetry.space_group_name_H-M   'P 1'
#
loop_
_entity.id
_entity.type
_entity.pdbx_description
1 polymer ?
#
loop_
_entity_poly.entity_id
_entity_poly.type
_entity_poly.pdbx_seq_one_letter_code
_entity_poly.pdbx_strand_id
1 'polypeptide(L)'
;MPATKVVSSAAIKTIQKSGKDIALRYATTTEAWQRTYLATSEQDKFSAAMEKTDVPSNTATAILVEKPHESQNDRRTHFTTILQDDKGNHIKTEHVAV
;
A
#
# COMPACT_ATOMS: atom_id res chain seq x y z
N MET A 1 17.96 0.07 -2.91
CA MET A 1 17.28 1.39 -2.89
C MET A 1 16.72 1.60 -1.48
N PRO A 2 16.96 2.74 -0.82
CA PRO A 2 16.38 2.98 0.50
C PRO A 2 14.85 2.95 0.39
N ALA A 3 14.19 2.28 1.34
CA ALA A 3 12.74 2.23 1.39
C ALA A 3 12.18 3.65 1.51
N THR A 4 11.23 4.02 0.66
CA THR A 4 10.56 5.32 0.70
C THR A 4 9.98 5.53 2.10
N LYS A 5 10.48 6.54 2.82
CA LYS A 5 9.97 6.85 4.15
C LYS A 5 8.62 7.56 4.02
N VAL A 6 7.60 6.94 4.59
CA VAL A 6 6.24 7.48 4.66
C VAL A 6 6.18 8.43 5.84
N VAL A 7 5.88 9.70 5.58
CA VAL A 7 5.68 10.73 6.60
C VAL A 7 4.24 10.68 7.11
N SER A 8 3.28 10.51 6.20
CA SER A 8 1.86 10.36 6.54
C SER A 8 1.14 9.40 5.60
N SER A 9 0.10 8.73 6.11
CA SER A 9 -0.74 7.82 5.32
C SER A 9 -2.23 7.95 5.68
N ALA A 10 -3.07 7.78 4.67
CA ALA A 10 -4.52 7.77 4.82
C ALA A 10 -5.07 6.33 4.68
N ALA A 11 -6.13 6.03 5.41
CA ALA A 11 -6.78 4.72 5.33
C ALA A 11 -7.58 4.56 4.03
N ILE A 12 -7.53 3.36 3.45
CA ILE A 12 -8.37 2.92 2.35
C ILE A 12 -9.53 2.09 2.91
N LYS A 13 -9.20 0.89 3.37
CA LYS A 13 -10.13 -0.09 3.93
C LYS A 13 -9.36 -1.10 4.78
N THR A 14 -10.07 -1.91 5.56
CA THR A 14 -9.48 -3.04 6.27
C THR A 14 -9.88 -4.32 5.56
N ILE A 15 -8.93 -5.22 5.31
CA ILE A 15 -9.21 -6.56 4.77
C ILE A 15 -8.92 -7.60 5.84
N GLN A 16 -9.71 -8.67 5.89
CA GLN A 16 -9.47 -9.78 6.78
C GLN A 16 -8.74 -10.89 6.01
N LYS A 17 -7.58 -11.30 6.50
CA LYS A 17 -6.71 -12.27 5.83
C LYS A 17 -6.04 -13.18 6.83
N SER A 18 -6.17 -14.49 6.62
CA SER A 18 -5.66 -15.52 7.55
C SER A 18 -6.09 -15.28 9.01
N GLY A 19 -7.34 -14.82 9.21
CA GLY A 19 -7.91 -14.55 10.52
C GLY A 19 -7.43 -13.26 11.20
N LYS A 20 -6.69 -12.40 10.49
CA LYS A 20 -6.24 -11.09 10.98
C LYS A 20 -6.77 -9.95 10.12
N ASP A 21 -7.03 -8.83 10.77
CA ASP A 21 -7.36 -7.58 10.10
C ASP A 21 -6.09 -6.85 9.66
N ILE A 22 -6.01 -6.57 8.36
CA ILE A 22 -4.93 -5.81 7.74
C ILE A 22 -5.50 -4.47 7.29
N ALA A 23 -5.00 -3.40 7.89
CA ALA A 23 -5.35 -2.05 7.50
C ALA A 23 -4.65 -1.68 6.18
N LEU A 24 -5.41 -1.53 5.11
CA LEU A 24 -4.92 -0.99 3.84
C LEU A 24 -4.92 0.53 3.93
N ARG A 25 -3.76 1.12 3.63
CA ARG A 25 -3.52 2.56 3.66
C ARG A 25 -2.77 2.97 2.40
N TYR A 26 -2.74 4.26 2.14
CA TYR A 26 -1.97 4.86 1.07
C TYR A 26 -1.13 6.00 1.63
N ALA A 27 0.14 6.09 1.26
CA ALA A 27 1.01 7.20 1.65
C ALA A 27 0.48 8.51 1.08
N THR A 28 0.18 9.50 1.91
CA THR A 28 -0.19 10.85 1.47
C THR A 28 1.03 11.74 1.34
N THR A 29 2.01 11.58 2.24
CA THR A 29 3.26 12.33 2.19
C THR A 29 4.42 11.38 2.41
N THR A 30 5.42 11.48 1.55
CA THR A 30 6.70 10.78 1.68
C THR A 30 7.83 11.82 1.63
N GLU A 31 9.05 11.42 1.94
CA GLU A 31 10.21 12.31 1.82
C GLU A 31 10.46 12.82 0.39
N ALA A 32 9.93 12.12 -0.63
CA ALA A 32 10.19 12.41 -2.04
C ALA A 32 9.00 13.05 -2.78
N TRP A 33 7.77 12.92 -2.28
CA TRP A 33 6.56 13.38 -2.96
C TRP A 33 5.36 13.41 -2.01
N GLN A 34 4.34 14.19 -2.37
CA GLN A 34 3.07 14.28 -1.68
C GLN A 34 1.91 14.04 -2.65
N ARG A 35 0.87 13.34 -2.19
CA ARG A 35 -0.44 13.21 -2.84
C ARG A 35 -1.55 13.49 -1.85
N THR A 36 -2.50 14.31 -2.27
CA THR A 36 -3.68 14.66 -1.47
C THR A 36 -4.82 13.66 -1.63
N TYR A 37 -4.88 12.96 -2.76
CA TYR A 37 -5.96 12.05 -3.07
C TYR A 37 -5.44 10.85 -3.88
N LEU A 38 -6.08 9.69 -3.66
CA LEU A 38 -5.91 8.49 -4.46
C LEU A 38 -7.28 8.15 -5.04
N ALA A 39 -7.37 7.95 -6.35
CA ALA A 39 -8.64 7.63 -7.01
C ALA A 39 -9.28 6.38 -6.37
N THR A 40 -10.60 6.41 -6.15
CA THR A 40 -11.32 5.27 -5.58
C THR A 40 -11.10 3.99 -6.40
N SER A 41 -11.02 4.11 -7.73
CA SER A 41 -10.68 2.98 -8.60
C SER A 41 -9.29 2.38 -8.35
N GLU A 42 -8.29 3.18 -7.99
CA GLU A 42 -6.97 2.67 -7.59
C GLU A 42 -7.00 2.06 -6.19
N GLN A 43 -7.79 2.64 -5.28
CA GLN A 43 -8.03 2.07 -3.95
C GLN A 43 -8.66 0.67 -4.03
N ASP A 44 -9.65 0.49 -4.91
CA ASP A 44 -10.30 -0.79 -5.17
C ASP A 44 -9.37 -1.80 -5.83
N LYS A 45 -8.58 -1.39 -6.83
CA LYS A 45 -7.56 -2.24 -7.45
C LYS A 45 -6.52 -2.72 -6.45
N PHE A 46 -5.97 -1.80 -5.66
CA PHE A 46 -5.00 -2.13 -4.63
C PHE A 46 -5.57 -3.08 -3.59
N SER A 47 -6.81 -2.84 -3.19
CA SER A 47 -7.55 -3.70 -2.30
C SER A 47 -7.71 -5.13 -2.82
N ALA A 48 -8.15 -5.28 -4.07
CA ALA A 48 -8.30 -6.58 -4.72
C ALA A 48 -6.95 -7.30 -4.89
N ALA A 49 -5.89 -6.56 -5.19
CA ALA A 49 -4.54 -7.09 -5.31
C ALA A 49 -3.99 -7.59 -3.96
N MET A 50 -4.25 -6.85 -2.88
CA MET A 50 -3.89 -7.23 -1.52
C MET A 50 -4.67 -8.43 -1.00
N GLU A 51 -5.91 -8.64 -1.46
CA GLU A 51 -6.70 -9.84 -1.13
C GLU A 51 -6.09 -11.10 -1.77
N LYS A 52 -5.52 -11.00 -2.97
CA LYS A 52 -4.91 -12.13 -3.71
C LYS A 52 -3.45 -12.41 -3.36
N THR A 53 -2.71 -11.39 -2.93
CA THR A 53 -1.30 -11.53 -2.55
C THR A 53 -1.17 -12.43 -1.33
N ASP A 54 -0.03 -13.04 -1.03
CA ASP A 54 0.24 -13.62 0.28
C ASP A 54 1.07 -12.63 1.12
N VAL A 55 0.58 -12.30 2.31
CA VAL A 55 1.26 -11.36 3.21
C VAL A 55 1.70 -12.09 4.47
N PRO A 56 2.87 -11.72 5.05
CA PRO A 56 3.34 -12.29 6.30
C PRO A 56 2.28 -12.17 7.40
N SER A 57 2.15 -13.21 8.23
CA SER A 57 1.15 -13.27 9.30
C SER A 57 1.35 -12.23 10.40
N ASN A 58 2.53 -11.61 10.48
CA ASN A 58 2.81 -10.48 11.38
C ASN A 58 2.43 -9.12 10.78
N THR A 59 1.88 -9.07 9.56
CA THR A 59 1.43 -7.84 8.92
C THR A 59 0.13 -7.35 9.55
N ALA A 60 0.13 -6.13 10.05
CA ALA A 60 -1.07 -5.44 10.54
C ALA A 60 -1.49 -4.29 9.60
N THR A 61 -0.52 -3.66 8.91
CA THR A 61 -0.79 -2.53 8.01
C THR A 61 -0.07 -2.72 6.68
N ALA A 62 -0.75 -2.40 5.58
CA ALA A 62 -0.17 -2.35 4.24
C ALA A 62 -0.34 -0.96 3.65
N ILE A 63 0.76 -0.28 3.33
CA ILE A 63 0.77 1.08 2.82
C ILE A 63 1.18 1.07 1.35
N LEU A 64 0.28 1.49 0.46
CA LEU A 64 0.61 1.78 -0.93
C LEU A 64 1.53 3.02 -0.98
N VAL A 65 2.76 2.85 -1.45
CA VAL A 65 3.80 3.90 -1.50
C VAL A 65 4.21 4.27 -2.92
N GLU A 66 3.45 3.83 -3.91
CA GLU A 66 3.74 4.17 -5.28
C GLU A 66 3.48 5.64 -5.57
N LYS A 67 4.40 6.26 -6.34
CA LYS A 67 4.30 7.67 -6.74
C LYS A 67 3.01 7.90 -7.53
N PRO A 68 2.34 9.05 -7.40
CA PRO A 68 1.31 9.46 -8.35
C PRO A 68 1.90 9.45 -9.76
N HIS A 69 1.16 8.91 -10.73
CA HIS A 69 1.50 9.04 -12.14
C HIS A 69 0.37 9.82 -12.80
N GLU A 70 0.71 10.84 -13.58
CA GLU A 70 -0.29 11.66 -14.27
C GLU A 70 -0.86 10.97 -15.52
N SER A 71 -0.28 9.83 -15.93
CA SER A 71 -0.68 9.13 -17.16
C SER A 71 -1.68 8.01 -16.89
N GLN A 72 -2.89 8.15 -17.46
CA GLN A 72 -3.88 7.06 -17.54
C GLN A 72 -3.40 5.85 -18.36
N ASN A 73 -2.32 6.02 -19.15
CA ASN A 73 -1.77 4.97 -20.01
C ASN A 73 -0.65 4.17 -19.34
N ASP A 74 -0.42 4.39 -18.04
CA ASP A 74 0.55 3.62 -17.28
C ASP A 74 -0.01 2.21 -17.02
N ARG A 75 0.50 1.23 -17.79
CA ARG A 75 0.20 -0.20 -17.62
C ARG A 75 0.92 -0.72 -16.39
N ARG A 76 0.53 -0.26 -15.20
CA ARG A 76 1.04 -0.83 -13.95
C ARG A 76 0.67 -2.30 -13.87
N THR A 77 1.69 -3.13 -13.84
CA THR A 77 1.57 -4.57 -13.60
C THR A 77 1.63 -4.90 -12.11
N HIS A 78 1.98 -3.92 -11.26
CA HIS A 78 2.15 -4.10 -9.83
C HIS A 78 2.02 -2.78 -9.07
N PHE A 79 1.74 -2.88 -7.77
CA PHE A 79 1.73 -1.82 -6.77
C PHE A 79 2.91 -1.98 -5.81
N THR A 80 3.64 -0.90 -5.54
CA THR A 80 4.68 -0.94 -4.50
C THR A 80 4.07 -0.69 -3.12
N THR A 81 4.21 -1.67 -2.22
CA THR A 81 3.54 -1.70 -0.92
C THR A 81 4.53 -1.91 0.22
N ILE A 82 4.42 -1.11 1.27
CA ILE A 82 5.16 -1.34 2.52
C ILE A 82 4.25 -2.08 3.50
N LEU A 83 4.71 -3.21 4.00
CA LEU A 83 4.05 -3.96 5.06
C LEU A 83 4.65 -3.60 6.40
N GLN A 84 3.79 -3.33 7.38
CA GLN A 84 4.15 -3.02 8.75
C GLN A 84 3.46 -3.96 9.74
N ASP A 85 4.12 -4.17 10.87
CA ASP A 85 3.55 -4.89 12.01
C ASP A 85 2.58 -4.01 12.82
N ASP A 86 2.01 -4.57 13.89
CA ASP A 86 1.08 -3.86 14.78
C ASP A 86 1.71 -2.67 15.52
N LYS A 87 3.05 -2.60 15.57
CA LYS A 87 3.83 -1.53 16.19
C LYS A 87 4.28 -0.48 15.17
N GLY A 88 3.91 -0.64 13.90
CA GLY A 88 4.32 0.24 12.82
C GLY A 88 5.76 0.02 12.34
N ASN A 89 6.42 -1.07 12.74
CA ASN A 89 7.75 -1.38 12.22
C ASN A 89 7.65 -1.91 10.80
N HIS A 90 8.61 -1.51 9.96
CA HIS A 90 8.74 -2.03 8.61
C HIS A 90 9.03 -3.53 8.65
N ILE A 91 8.14 -4.35 8.08
CA ILE A 91 8.39 -5.78 7.87
C ILE A 91 9.13 -5.97 6.56
N LYS A 92 8.51 -5.54 5.45
CA LYS A 92 9.07 -5.63 4.10
C LYS A 92 8.41 -4.64 3.15
N THR A 93 9.08 -4.37 2.04
CA THR A 93 8.48 -3.76 0.85
C THR A 93 8.23 -4.86 -0.17
N GLU A 94 7.06 -4.87 -0.79
CA GLU A 94 6.68 -5.88 -1.79
C GLU A 94 5.97 -5.23 -2.97
N HIS A 95 6.16 -5.84 -4.15
CA HIS A 95 5.46 -5.48 -5.37
C HIS A 95 4.25 -6.41 -5.53
N VAL A 96 3.06 -5.84 -5.39
CA VAL A 96 1.77 -6.53 -5.36
C VAL A 96 1.16 -6.46 -6.75
N ALA A 97 1.04 -7.58 -7.45
CA ALA A 97 0.52 -7.61 -8.83
C ALA A 97 -0.95 -7.13 -8.90
N VAL A 98 -1.29 -6.34 -9.91
CA VAL A 98 -2.65 -5.77 -10.13
C VAL A 98 -3.52 -6.68 -10.97
#